data_AF-A0AAU8M1K4-F1
#
_entry.id   AF-A0AAU8M1K4-F1
#
_cell.length_a   1.000
_cell.length_b   1.000
_cell.length_c   1.000
_cell.angle_alpha   90.00
_cell.angle_beta   90.00
_cell.angle_gamma   90.00
#
_symmetry.space_group_name_H-M   'P 1'
#
loop_
_entity.id
_entity.type
_entity.pdbx_description
1 polymer ?
#
loop_
_entity_poly.entity_id
_entity_poly.type
_entity_poly.pdbx_seq_one_letter_code
_entity_poly.pdbx_strand_id
1 'polypeptide(L)'
;MQIPKLVESRGPKAADAALRARTFFPAHWSELQIHFNVMRVYRAAVKTGITNGHFEKQVGGFLIRVGLKDGRIDTAFGFVKMTLEDFKNLF
;
A
#
# COMPACT_ATOMS: atom_id res chain seq x y z
N MET A 1 12.27 10.39 -2.43
CA MET A 1 13.44 9.49 -2.53
C MET A 1 13.13 8.46 -3.60
N GLN A 2 13.83 8.52 -4.75
CA GLN A 2 13.65 7.60 -5.87
C GLN A 2 14.55 6.37 -5.61
N ILE A 3 13.98 5.16 -5.55
CA ILE A 3 14.71 3.90 -5.30
C ILE A 3 15.93 3.73 -6.23
N PRO A 4 15.88 4.10 -7.53
CA PRO A 4 17.06 4.10 -8.40
C PRO A 4 18.24 4.91 -7.86
N LYS A 5 18.01 6.15 -7.40
CA LYS A 5 19.05 6.99 -6.79
C LYS A 5 19.62 6.39 -5.50
N LEU A 6 18.82 5.59 -4.78
CA LEU A 6 19.28 4.91 -3.57
C LEU A 6 20.19 3.71 -3.89
N VAL A 7 19.89 2.98 -4.98
CA VAL A 7 20.77 1.92 -5.52
C VAL A 7 22.10 2.53 -5.95
N GLU A 8 22.07 3.65 -6.68
CA GLU A 8 23.27 4.34 -7.17
C GLU A 8 24.14 4.91 -6.03
N SER A 9 23.53 5.44 -4.97
CA SER A 9 24.26 6.13 -3.89
C SER A 9 24.64 5.25 -2.70
N ARG A 10 23.87 4.21 -2.38
CA ARG A 10 24.05 3.38 -1.16
C ARG A 10 24.08 1.88 -1.44
N GLY A 11 23.97 1.49 -2.69
CA GLY A 11 24.06 0.12 -3.14
C GLY A 11 22.77 -0.71 -2.99
N PRO A 12 22.73 -1.91 -3.59
CA PRO A 12 21.54 -2.76 -3.64
C PRO A 12 20.97 -3.14 -2.27
N LYS A 13 21.82 -3.38 -1.27
CA LYS A 13 21.39 -3.77 0.09
C LYS A 13 20.60 -2.66 0.78
N ALA A 14 21.04 -1.42 0.65
CA ALA A 14 20.33 -0.27 1.23
C ALA A 14 18.98 -0.03 0.54
N ALA A 15 18.92 -0.24 -0.78
CA ALA A 15 17.68 -0.15 -1.54
C ALA A 15 16.68 -1.25 -1.15
N ASP A 16 17.13 -2.50 -1.00
CA ASP A 16 16.28 -3.61 -0.54
C ASP A 16 15.74 -3.37 0.87
N ALA A 17 16.60 -2.93 1.80
CA ALA A 17 16.17 -2.58 3.15
C ALA A 17 15.11 -1.45 3.15
N ALA A 18 15.28 -0.43 2.30
CA ALA A 18 14.31 0.66 2.18
C ALA A 18 12.98 0.21 1.56
N LEU A 19 12.99 -0.73 0.61
CA LEU A 19 11.78 -1.33 0.05
C LEU A 19 11.05 -2.19 1.07
N ARG A 20 11.76 -3.05 1.81
CA ARG A 20 11.19 -3.88 2.90
C ARG A 20 10.60 -3.06 4.04
N ALA A 21 11.13 -1.86 4.31
CA ALA A 21 10.58 -0.96 5.32
C ALA A 21 9.22 -0.35 4.92
N ARG A 22 8.84 -0.39 3.63
CA ARG A 22 7.61 0.18 3.10
C ARG A 22 6.54 -0.90 2.89
N THR A 23 5.33 -0.47 2.54
CA THR A 23 4.28 -1.37 2.10
C THR A 23 3.64 -0.84 0.82
N PHE A 24 3.15 -1.77 0.01
CA PHE A 24 2.65 -1.50 -1.34
C PHE A 24 1.32 -2.20 -1.55
N PHE A 25 0.55 -1.72 -2.53
CA PHE A 25 -0.51 -2.52 -3.13
C PHE A 25 0.12 -3.59 -4.04
N PRO A 26 -0.62 -4.67 -4.34
CA PRO A 26 -0.14 -5.68 -5.28
C PRO A 26 0.21 -5.04 -6.62
N ALA A 27 1.42 -5.30 -7.12
CA ALA A 27 1.94 -4.58 -8.27
C ALA A 27 1.21 -4.89 -9.59
N HIS A 28 0.51 -6.02 -9.66
CA HIS A 28 -0.33 -6.40 -10.79
C HIS A 28 -1.71 -5.74 -10.77
N TRP A 29 -2.04 -4.94 -9.75
CA TRP A 29 -3.30 -4.22 -9.70
C TRP A 29 -3.24 -2.94 -10.54
N SER A 30 -4.26 -2.75 -11.38
CA SER A 30 -4.50 -1.45 -12.00
C SER A 30 -4.96 -0.43 -10.96
N GLU A 31 -4.86 0.86 -11.30
CA GLU A 31 -5.37 1.94 -10.45
C GLU A 31 -6.86 1.76 -10.14
N LEU A 32 -7.65 1.29 -11.11
CA LEU A 32 -9.07 1.00 -10.93
C LEU A 32 -9.30 -0.12 -9.92
N GLN A 33 -8.48 -1.18 -9.95
CA GLN A 33 -8.54 -2.27 -8.99
C GLN A 33 -8.15 -1.79 -7.58
N ILE A 34 -7.11 -0.96 -7.46
CA ILE A 34 -6.72 -0.34 -6.17
C ILE A 34 -7.90 0.48 -5.64
N HIS A 35 -8.45 1.39 -6.44
CA HIS A 35 -9.57 2.24 -6.05
C HIS A 35 -10.79 1.41 -5.60
N PHE A 36 -11.20 0.43 -6.40
CA PHE A 36 -12.33 -0.43 -6.08
C PHE A 36 -12.16 -1.16 -4.74
N ASN A 37 -10.98 -1.74 -4.51
CA ASN A 37 -10.72 -2.49 -3.28
C ASN A 37 -10.58 -1.57 -2.06
N VAL A 38 -9.96 -0.39 -2.20
CA VAL A 38 -9.93 0.64 -1.15
C VAL A 38 -11.34 1.09 -0.78
N MET A 39 -12.19 1.38 -1.77
CA MET A 39 -13.58 1.78 -1.54
C MET A 39 -14.40 0.68 -0.86
N ARG A 40 -14.12 -0.60 -1.17
CA ARG A 40 -14.75 -1.74 -0.48
C ARG A 40 -14.38 -1.77 1.01
N VAL A 41 -13.13 -1.50 1.37
CA VAL A 41 -12.69 -1.42 2.77
C VAL A 41 -13.26 -0.19 3.47
N TYR A 42 -13.25 0.96 2.81
CA TYR A 42 -13.87 2.20 3.30
C TYR A 42 -15.37 2.00 3.64
N ARG A 43 -16.16 1.44 2.70
CA ARG A 43 -17.59 1.18 2.93
C ARG A 43 -17.81 0.24 4.11
N ALA A 44 -16.92 -0.73 4.32
CA ALA A 44 -16.99 -1.61 5.48
C ALA A 44 -16.72 -0.84 6.78
N ALA A 45 -15.72 0.04 6.82
CA ALA A 45 -15.40 0.88 7.97
C ALA A 45 -16.57 1.83 8.34
N VAL A 46 -17.16 2.48 7.33
CA VAL A 46 -18.31 3.37 7.55
C VAL A 46 -19.53 2.58 8.04
N LYS A 47 -19.78 1.38 7.52
CA LYS A 47 -20.86 0.51 7.98
C LYS A 47 -20.71 0.11 9.46
N THR A 48 -19.48 0.05 9.97
CA THR A 48 -19.20 -0.21 11.40
C THR A 48 -19.14 1.06 12.25
N GLY A 49 -19.49 2.23 11.70
CA GLY A 49 -19.52 3.51 12.41
C GLY A 49 -18.14 4.17 12.60
N ILE A 50 -17.10 3.70 11.93
CA ILE A 50 -15.76 4.29 12.03
C ILE A 50 -15.71 5.54 11.17
N THR A 51 -15.40 6.67 11.79
CA THR A 51 -15.24 7.97 11.12
C THR A 51 -13.84 8.55 11.24
N ASN A 52 -13.03 8.08 12.21
CA ASN A 52 -11.67 8.51 12.44
C ASN A 52 -10.77 7.31 12.78
N GLY A 53 -9.51 7.35 12.34
CA GLY A 53 -8.51 6.30 12.62
C GLY A 53 -8.34 5.33 11.45
N HIS A 54 -7.73 4.17 11.71
CA HIS A 54 -7.42 3.19 10.66
C HIS A 54 -8.33 1.97 10.75
N PHE A 55 -8.77 1.49 9.60
CA PHE A 55 -9.52 0.25 9.48
C PHE A 55 -8.83 -0.67 8.48
N GLU A 56 -8.75 -1.96 8.83
CA GLU A 56 -8.08 -2.97 8.03
C GLU A 56 -9.03 -4.08 7.63
N LYS A 57 -8.87 -4.57 6.40
CA LYS A 57 -9.65 -5.71 5.92
C LYS A 57 -8.90 -6.47 4.85
N GLN A 58 -9.03 -7.80 4.87
CA GLN A 58 -8.57 -8.63 3.77
C GLN A 58 -9.53 -8.55 2.57
N VAL A 59 -8.98 -8.32 1.39
CA VAL A 59 -9.69 -8.32 0.11
C VAL A 59 -8.87 -9.10 -0.91
N GLY A 60 -9.41 -10.21 -1.40
CA GLY A 60 -8.74 -11.06 -2.39
C GLY A 60 -7.38 -11.61 -1.93
N GLY A 61 -7.25 -11.93 -0.63
CA GLY A 61 -6.00 -12.43 -0.04
C GLY A 61 -4.99 -11.35 0.37
N PHE A 62 -5.26 -10.08 0.06
CA PHE A 62 -4.39 -8.96 0.43
C PHE A 62 -5.01 -8.14 1.55
N LEU A 63 -4.21 -7.81 2.56
CA LEU A 63 -4.61 -6.86 3.59
C LEU A 63 -4.55 -5.45 3.02
N ILE A 64 -5.59 -4.66 3.28
CA ILE A 64 -5.67 -3.23 2.94
C ILE A 64 -6.03 -2.46 4.20
N ARG A 65 -5.34 -1.35 4.44
CA ARG A 65 -5.64 -0.36 5.49
C ARG A 65 -6.18 0.90 4.84
N VAL A 66 -7.29 1.41 5.36
CA VAL A 66 -7.84 2.72 5.03
C VAL A 66 -7.84 3.57 6.30
N GLY A 67 -7.18 4.73 6.24
CA GLY A 67 -7.25 5.76 7.26
C GLY A 67 -8.40 6.71 6.97
N LEU A 68 -9.22 6.98 7.98
CA LEU A 68 -10.35 7.89 7.93
C LEU A 68 -10.11 9.11 8.80
N LYS A 69 -10.58 10.24 8.29
CA LYS A 69 -10.67 11.50 9.00
C LYS A 69 -12.01 12.15 8.69
N ASP A 70 -12.81 12.39 9.72
CA ASP A 70 -14.17 12.97 9.61
C ASP A 70 -15.05 12.23 8.59
N GLY A 71 -14.97 10.89 8.60
CA GLY A 71 -15.75 10.02 7.71
C GLY A 71 -15.28 9.98 6.27
N ARG A 72 -14.17 10.65 5.92
CA ARG A 72 -13.57 10.63 4.58
C ARG A 72 -12.27 9.84 4.57
N ILE A 73 -11.90 9.31 3.41
CA ILE A 73 -10.61 8.67 3.21
C ILE A 73 -9.53 9.75 3.29
N ASP A 74 -8.60 9.57 4.22
CA ASP A 74 -7.39 10.40 4.38
C ASP A 74 -6.18 9.67 3.77
N THR A 75 -6.03 8.38 4.07
CA THR A 75 -4.93 7.55 3.56
C THR A 75 -5.40 6.15 3.18
N ALA A 76 -4.65 5.47 2.32
CA ALA A 76 -4.88 4.07 1.98
C ALA A 76 -3.56 3.36 1.65
N PHE A 77 -3.37 2.16 2.21
CA PHE A 77 -2.15 1.37 2.06
C PHE A 77 -2.47 -0.11 1.84
N GLY A 78 -1.73 -0.76 0.95
CA GLY A 78 -1.58 -2.21 0.95
C GLY A 78 -0.49 -2.65 1.93
N PHE A 79 -0.32 -3.97 2.10
CA PHE A 79 0.68 -4.56 2.98
C PHE A 79 1.68 -5.48 2.26
N VAL A 80 1.76 -5.39 0.93
CA VAL A 80 2.75 -6.14 0.17
C VAL A 80 4.14 -5.60 0.46
N LYS A 81 5.08 -6.50 0.75
CA LYS A 81 6.51 -6.21 0.85
C LYS A 81 7.14 -6.52 -0.50
N MET A 82 8.03 -5.65 -0.94
CA MET A 82 8.75 -5.80 -2.19
C MET A 82 10.25 -5.93 -1.91
N THR A 83 10.89 -6.84 -2.62
CA THR A 83 12.35 -6.89 -2.74
C THR A 83 12.83 -5.94 -3.83
N LEU A 84 14.13 -5.72 -3.89
CA LEU A 84 14.74 -5.00 -5.02
C LEU A 84 14.52 -5.71 -6.36
N GLU A 85 14.43 -7.04 -6.38
CA GLU A 85 14.16 -7.80 -7.60
C GLU A 85 12.71 -7.59 -8.07
N ASP A 86 11.74 -7.69 -7.16
CA ASP A 86 10.34 -7.39 -7.47
C ASP A 86 10.17 -5.98 -8.04
N PHE A 87 10.88 -5.01 -7.46
CA PHE A 87 10.84 -3.62 -7.92
C PHE A 87 11.44 -3.43 -9.32
N LYS A 88 12.52 -4.14 -9.65
CA LYS A 88 13.14 -4.08 -10.97
C LYS A 88 12.24 -4.68 -12.05
N ASN A 89 11.47 -5.71 -11.72
CA ASN A 89 10.56 -6.37 -12.67
C ASN A 89 9.28 -5.56 -12.97
N LEU A 90 9.13 -4.35 -12.41
CA LEU A 90 8.01 -3.45 -12.68
C LEU A 90 8.24 -2.51 -13.87
N PHE A 91 9.48 -2.39 -14.36
CA PHE A 91 9.92 -1.45 -15.40
C PHE A 91 10.84 -2.13 -16.40
#